data_AF-A0A645C4G4-F1
#
_entry.id   AF-A0A645C4G4-F1
#
_cell.length_a   1.000
_cell.length_b   1.000
_cell.length_c   1.000
_cell.angle_alpha   90.00
_cell.angle_beta   90.00
_cell.angle_gamma   90.00
#
_symmetry.space_group_name_H-M   'P 1'
#
loop_
_entity.id
_entity.type
_entity.pdbx_description
1 polymer ?
#
loop_
_entity_poly.entity_id
_entity_poly.type
_entity_poly.pdbx_seq_one_letter_code
_entity_poly.pdbx_strand_id
1 'polypeptide(L)'
;MDYLCEKYPDLKDDQALRAMVDHVLAIDHFKEISWPEAKENRFMFSLHELIHGHEFTQPHDDDSQLHFGMEALDYAYAAMIQNLKAKEIIQSKGQEFALPQGLALAVETRNDETLKTGQLMGYVLVVRKDPEFGHIRIKVRPDVDLSLQALYEKLQKLDPKATWYYHPSGKMLLNGSIKHRQQIASALTLEQVIQLIQTTYQN
;
A
#
# COMPACT_ATOMS: atom_id res chain seq x y z
N MET A 1 -15.31 21.99 2.54
CA MET A 1 -15.89 21.03 1.58
C MET A 1 -17.22 21.52 1.02
N ASP A 2 -18.11 22.06 1.86
CA ASP A 2 -19.43 22.58 1.43
C ASP A 2 -19.36 23.57 0.26
N TYR A 3 -18.46 24.56 0.30
CA TYR A 3 -18.25 25.50 -0.81
C TYR A 3 -17.90 24.81 -2.15
N LEU A 4 -17.09 23.75 -2.11
CA LEU A 4 -16.74 23.00 -3.32
C LEU A 4 -17.93 22.21 -3.84
N CYS A 5 -18.73 21.60 -2.96
CA CYS A 5 -19.93 20.87 -3.34
C CYS A 5 -21.05 21.76 -3.87
N GLU A 6 -21.17 23.02 -3.42
CA GLU A 6 -22.10 24.00 -3.99
C GLU A 6 -21.79 24.26 -5.47
N LYS A 7 -20.50 24.29 -5.83
CA LYS A 7 -20.03 24.60 -7.17
C LYS A 7 -19.88 23.35 -8.04
N TYR A 8 -19.58 22.21 -7.43
CA TYR A 8 -19.35 20.91 -8.05
C TYR A 8 -20.03 19.80 -7.23
N PRO A 9 -21.35 19.59 -7.42
CA PRO A 9 -22.13 18.64 -6.61
C PRO A 9 -21.60 17.21 -6.61
N ASP A 10 -20.98 16.77 -7.70
CA ASP A 10 -20.41 15.42 -7.85
C ASP A 10 -19.27 15.13 -6.86
N LEU A 11 -18.64 16.16 -6.28
CA LEU A 11 -17.56 16.00 -5.30
C LEU A 11 -18.07 15.61 -3.90
N LYS A 12 -19.38 15.57 -3.68
CA LYS A 12 -19.98 15.29 -2.36
C LYS A 12 -19.58 13.92 -1.81
N ASP A 13 -19.45 12.94 -2.69
CA ASP A 13 -19.12 11.56 -2.32
C ASP A 13 -17.62 11.25 -2.45
N ASP A 14 -16.79 12.24 -2.77
CA ASP A 14 -15.34 12.09 -2.87
C ASP A 14 -14.69 12.05 -1.48
N GLN A 15 -14.55 10.84 -0.96
CA GLN A 15 -13.93 10.58 0.34
C GLN A 15 -12.44 10.96 0.38
N ALA A 16 -11.72 10.85 -0.75
CA ALA A 16 -10.30 11.19 -0.79
C ALA A 16 -10.11 12.71 -0.69
N LEU A 17 -10.88 13.46 -1.48
CA LEU A 17 -10.84 14.92 -1.46
C LEU A 17 -11.28 15.45 -0.09
N ARG A 18 -12.33 14.86 0.49
CA ARG A 18 -12.77 15.25 1.82
C ARG A 18 -11.69 15.01 2.89
N ALA A 19 -11.06 13.84 2.90
CA ALA A 19 -9.97 13.56 3.83
C ALA A 19 -8.78 14.52 3.66
N MET A 20 -8.44 14.88 2.42
CA MET A 20 -7.38 15.85 2.14
C MET A 20 -7.75 17.26 2.64
N VAL A 21 -8.96 17.75 2.35
CA VAL A 21 -9.43 19.06 2.83
C VAL A 21 -9.46 19.10 4.35
N ASP A 22 -9.96 18.05 5.01
CA ASP A 22 -9.99 17.96 6.47
C ASP A 22 -8.58 17.99 7.08
N HIS A 23 -7.61 17.34 6.43
CA HIS A 23 -6.20 17.37 6.85
C HIS A 23 -5.56 18.76 6.67
N VAL A 24 -5.75 19.41 5.53
CA VAL A 24 -5.23 20.76 5.27
C VAL A 24 -5.83 21.77 6.25
N LEU A 25 -7.14 21.69 6.51
CA LEU A 25 -7.79 22.52 7.53
C LEU A 25 -7.22 22.25 8.92
N ALA A 26 -6.84 21.01 9.24
CA ALA A 26 -6.22 20.73 10.53
C ALA A 26 -4.86 21.43 10.68
N ILE A 27 -4.04 21.45 9.63
CA ILE A 27 -2.76 22.18 9.60
C ILE A 27 -2.97 23.70 9.71
N ASP A 28 -3.91 24.25 8.94
CA ASP A 28 -4.23 25.69 8.99
C ASP A 28 -4.68 26.15 10.39
N HIS A 29 -5.32 25.25 11.16
CA HIS A 29 -5.71 25.48 12.55
C HIS A 29 -4.64 25.05 13.57
N PHE A 30 -3.41 24.76 13.13
CA PHE A 30 -2.27 24.38 13.96
C PHE A 30 -2.55 23.16 14.88
N LYS A 31 -3.39 22.21 14.43
CA LYS A 31 -3.78 21.04 15.21
C LYS A 31 -2.67 19.99 15.30
N GLU A 32 -1.72 20.03 14.39
CA GLU A 32 -0.61 19.11 14.27
C GLU A 32 0.27 19.04 15.50
N ILE A 33 0.34 20.10 16.31
CA ILE A 33 1.10 20.08 17.58
C ILE A 33 0.62 19.00 18.56
N SER A 34 -0.62 18.52 18.38
CA SER A 34 -1.22 17.49 19.21
C SER A 34 -1.08 16.09 18.62
N TRP A 35 -0.49 15.94 17.43
CA TRP A 35 -0.30 14.63 16.81
C TRP A 35 0.84 13.87 17.48
N PRO A 36 0.74 12.53 17.62
CA PRO A 36 1.75 11.73 18.32
C PRO A 36 3.17 11.92 17.77
N GLU A 37 3.31 12.13 16.47
CA GLU A 37 4.58 12.25 15.77
C GLU A 37 5.16 13.66 15.73
N ALA A 38 4.44 14.70 16.18
CA ALA A 38 4.82 16.10 15.96
C ALA A 38 6.20 16.49 16.51
N LYS A 39 6.71 15.74 17.50
CA LYS A 39 8.03 15.95 18.11
C LYS A 39 9.14 15.14 17.46
N GLU A 40 8.81 14.22 16.57
CA GLU A 40 9.76 13.31 15.94
C GLU A 40 10.30 13.92 14.65
N ASN A 41 11.60 13.77 14.37
CA ASN A 41 12.21 14.30 13.13
C ASN A 41 11.54 13.77 11.86
N ARG A 42 10.90 12.59 11.90
CA ARG A 42 10.15 12.04 10.76
C ARG A 42 8.94 12.90 10.36
N PHE A 43 8.47 13.76 11.27
CA PHE A 43 7.37 14.69 11.00
C PHE A 43 7.74 15.78 10.00
N MET A 44 9.03 16.15 9.95
CA MET A 44 9.60 17.10 8.98
C MET A 44 9.49 16.63 7.52
N PHE A 45 9.15 15.36 7.29
CA PHE A 45 8.90 14.80 5.96
C PHE A 45 7.41 14.91 5.55
N SER A 46 6.58 15.57 6.35
CA SER A 46 5.20 15.89 5.99
C SER A 46 5.15 17.07 5.01
N LEU A 47 4.09 17.15 4.20
CA LEU A 47 4.05 18.10 3.10
C LEU A 47 4.16 19.57 3.54
N HIS A 48 3.46 19.97 4.61
CA HIS A 48 3.51 21.35 5.09
C HIS A 48 4.89 21.74 5.63
N GLU A 49 5.58 20.82 6.31
CA GLU A 49 6.97 21.04 6.75
C GLU A 49 7.94 21.13 5.56
N LEU A 50 7.74 20.34 4.50
CA LEU A 50 8.55 20.43 3.29
C LEU A 50 8.29 21.74 2.51
N ILE A 51 7.04 22.21 2.46
CA ILE A 51 6.68 23.50 1.87
C ILE A 51 7.36 24.64 2.64
N HIS A 52 7.32 24.61 3.98
CA HIS A 52 8.04 25.60 4.78
C HIS A 52 9.56 25.47 4.60
N GLY A 53 10.07 24.24 4.53
CA GLY A 53 11.47 23.93 4.30
C GLY A 53 12.03 24.49 2.99
N HIS A 54 11.19 24.60 1.96
CA HIS A 54 11.55 25.18 0.66
C HIS A 54 12.11 26.59 0.80
N GLU A 55 11.53 27.42 1.70
CA GLU A 55 11.93 28.82 1.95
C GLU A 55 13.39 28.94 2.41
N PHE A 56 13.91 27.93 3.13
CA PHE A 56 15.30 27.93 3.59
C PHE A 56 16.30 27.58 2.50
N THR A 57 15.84 26.98 1.39
CA THR A 57 16.70 26.54 0.28
C THR A 57 16.61 27.46 -0.93
N GLN A 58 15.45 28.08 -1.15
CA GLN A 58 15.17 28.98 -2.27
C GLN A 58 14.36 30.19 -1.77
N PRO A 59 15.02 31.17 -1.14
CA PRO A 59 14.31 32.33 -0.58
C PRO A 59 13.61 33.16 -1.67
N HIS A 60 12.39 33.59 -1.38
CA HIS A 60 11.57 34.50 -2.22
C HIS A 60 11.13 33.93 -3.58
N ASP A 61 11.01 32.60 -3.70
CA ASP A 61 10.43 31.94 -4.88
C ASP A 61 9.05 31.34 -4.56
N ASP A 62 8.09 32.24 -4.36
CA ASP A 62 6.70 31.90 -4.00
C ASP A 62 6.02 31.05 -5.10
N ASP A 63 6.35 31.30 -6.38
CA ASP A 63 5.79 30.57 -7.52
C ASP A 63 6.24 29.09 -7.51
N SER A 64 7.53 28.84 -7.26
CA SER A 64 8.07 27.48 -7.13
C SER A 64 7.49 26.76 -5.91
N GLN A 65 7.37 27.45 -4.78
CA GLN A 65 6.78 26.90 -3.56
C GLN A 65 5.31 26.49 -3.78
N LEU A 66 4.52 27.38 -4.40
CA LEU A 66 3.13 27.11 -4.74
C LEU A 66 3.02 25.91 -5.68
N HIS A 67 3.81 25.88 -6.76
CA HIS A 67 3.77 24.80 -7.74
C HIS A 67 4.09 23.45 -7.11
N PHE A 68 5.15 23.37 -6.30
CA PHE A 68 5.50 22.16 -5.55
C PHE A 68 4.36 21.69 -4.65
N GLY A 69 3.76 22.61 -3.87
CA GLY A 69 2.64 22.28 -2.99
C GLY A 69 1.44 21.71 -3.74
N MET A 70 1.07 22.32 -4.87
CA MET A 70 -0.05 21.88 -5.69
C MET A 70 0.20 20.49 -6.31
N GLU A 71 1.39 20.24 -6.88
CA GLU A 71 1.71 18.92 -7.44
C GLU A 71 1.73 17.83 -6.36
N ALA A 72 2.28 18.14 -5.18
CA ALA A 72 2.31 17.19 -4.08
C ALA A 72 0.90 16.84 -3.55
N LEU A 73 -0.02 17.81 -3.54
CA LEU A 73 -1.43 17.56 -3.20
C LEU A 73 -2.11 16.65 -4.23
N ASP A 74 -1.84 16.83 -5.53
CA ASP A 74 -2.35 15.94 -6.58
C ASP A 74 -1.85 14.50 -6.38
N TYR A 75 -0.58 14.32 -6.02
CA TYR A 75 -0.02 12.99 -5.72
C TYR A 75 -0.63 12.39 -4.45
N ALA A 76 -0.82 13.18 -3.41
CA ALA A 76 -1.47 12.74 -2.17
C ALA A 76 -2.91 12.29 -2.43
N TYR A 77 -3.67 13.07 -3.18
CA TYR A 77 -5.05 12.74 -3.58
C TYR A 77 -5.11 11.44 -4.40
N ALA A 78 -4.24 11.29 -5.41
CA ALA A 78 -4.15 10.07 -6.20
C ALA A 78 -3.82 8.83 -5.32
N ALA A 79 -2.89 8.97 -4.36
CA ALA A 79 -2.55 7.90 -3.42
C ALA A 79 -3.71 7.57 -2.47
N MET A 80 -4.44 8.57 -1.97
CA MET A 80 -5.64 8.37 -1.13
C MET A 80 -6.73 7.61 -1.89
N ILE A 81 -6.98 7.92 -3.16
CA ILE A 81 -7.91 7.16 -4.00
C ILE A 81 -7.49 5.69 -4.09
N GLN A 82 -6.21 5.41 -4.34
CA GLN A 82 -5.73 4.02 -4.40
C GLN A 82 -5.88 3.29 -3.07
N ASN A 83 -5.65 3.98 -1.95
CA ASN A 83 -5.83 3.42 -0.61
C ASN A 83 -7.29 3.10 -0.28
N LEU A 84 -8.21 4.02 -0.59
CA LEU A 84 -9.66 3.80 -0.39
C LEU A 84 -10.15 2.63 -1.24
N LYS A 85 -9.81 2.60 -2.53
CA LYS A 85 -10.10 1.47 -3.40
C LYS A 85 -9.52 0.17 -2.88
N ALA A 86 -8.31 0.20 -2.31
CA ALA A 86 -7.70 -0.99 -1.73
C ALA A 86 -8.53 -1.52 -0.54
N LYS A 87 -9.01 -0.65 0.34
CA LYS A 87 -9.91 -1.04 1.46
C LYS A 87 -11.20 -1.68 0.94
N GLU A 88 -11.85 -1.06 -0.04
CA GLU A 88 -13.06 -1.60 -0.68
C GLU A 88 -12.84 -2.97 -1.33
N ILE A 89 -11.71 -3.14 -2.03
CA ILE A 89 -11.33 -4.40 -2.68
C ILE A 89 -11.08 -5.50 -1.63
N ILE A 90 -10.37 -5.19 -0.55
CA ILE A 90 -10.13 -6.14 0.54
C ILE A 90 -11.47 -6.56 1.17
N GLN A 91 -12.35 -5.61 1.45
CA GLN A 91 -13.65 -5.90 2.06
C GLN A 91 -14.56 -6.74 1.16
N SER A 92 -14.55 -6.50 -0.16
CA SER A 92 -15.47 -7.16 -1.10
C SER A 92 -14.93 -8.45 -1.74
N LYS A 93 -13.61 -8.58 -1.88
CA LYS A 93 -12.94 -9.68 -2.60
C LYS A 93 -11.85 -10.39 -1.81
N GLY A 94 -11.55 -9.93 -0.60
CA GLY A 94 -10.55 -10.55 0.27
C GLY A 94 -10.96 -11.95 0.70
N GLN A 95 -10.03 -12.88 0.61
CA GLN A 95 -10.15 -14.24 1.11
C GLN A 95 -9.27 -14.38 2.35
N GLU A 96 -9.92 -14.48 3.50
CA GLU A 96 -9.23 -14.62 4.78
C GLU A 96 -8.96 -16.09 5.10
N PHE A 97 -7.80 -16.36 5.69
CA PHE A 97 -7.45 -17.70 6.18
C PHE A 97 -6.52 -17.63 7.39
N ALA A 98 -6.64 -18.60 8.29
CA ALA A 98 -5.86 -18.61 9.53
C ALA A 98 -4.48 -19.22 9.34
N LEU A 99 -3.48 -18.67 10.04
CA LEU A 99 -2.16 -19.25 10.27
C LEU A 99 -1.89 -19.27 11.78
N PRO A 100 -0.95 -20.08 12.30
CA PRO A 100 -0.61 -20.06 13.73
C PRO A 100 -0.20 -18.69 14.26
N GLN A 101 0.40 -17.85 13.41
CA GLN A 101 0.85 -16.50 13.75
C GLN A 101 -0.27 -15.45 13.70
N GLY A 102 -1.42 -15.76 13.09
CA GLY A 102 -2.54 -14.83 12.96
C GLY A 102 -3.31 -14.97 11.64
N LEU A 103 -4.19 -14.00 11.38
CA LEU A 103 -5.04 -14.00 10.19
C LEU A 103 -4.26 -13.54 8.95
N ALA A 104 -4.40 -14.26 7.85
CA ALA A 104 -3.82 -13.92 6.57
C ALA A 104 -4.91 -13.54 5.55
N LEU A 105 -4.51 -12.81 4.52
CA LEU A 105 -5.38 -12.29 3.48
C LEU A 105 -4.84 -12.67 2.11
N ALA A 106 -5.72 -13.11 1.21
CA ALA A 106 -5.43 -13.29 -0.20
C ALA A 106 -6.44 -12.51 -1.03
N VAL A 107 -5.98 -11.81 -2.08
CA VAL A 107 -6.87 -11.03 -2.94
C VAL A 107 -6.40 -11.00 -4.38
N GLU A 108 -7.34 -11.09 -5.32
CA GLU A 108 -7.08 -10.92 -6.75
C GLU A 108 -7.45 -9.49 -7.18
N THR A 109 -6.45 -8.72 -7.61
CA THR A 109 -6.61 -7.30 -7.97
C THR A 109 -5.40 -6.76 -8.72
N ARG A 110 -5.58 -5.67 -9.47
CA ARG A 110 -4.49 -4.86 -10.05
C ARG A 110 -3.90 -3.84 -9.07
N ASN A 111 -4.62 -3.51 -7.99
CA ASN A 111 -4.23 -2.49 -7.03
C ASN A 111 -3.22 -3.03 -6.01
N ASP A 112 -1.96 -2.63 -6.14
CA ASP A 112 -0.87 -3.09 -5.28
C ASP A 112 -0.94 -2.55 -3.85
N GLU A 113 -1.66 -1.44 -3.63
CA GLU A 113 -1.86 -0.84 -2.31
C GLU A 113 -2.59 -1.77 -1.34
N THR A 114 -3.27 -2.80 -1.85
CA THR A 114 -3.89 -3.86 -1.04
C THR A 114 -2.90 -4.62 -0.17
N LEU A 115 -1.64 -4.79 -0.60
CA LEU A 115 -0.61 -5.43 0.22
C LEU A 115 -0.33 -4.64 1.50
N LYS A 116 -0.04 -3.35 1.36
CA LYS A 116 0.26 -2.46 2.50
C LYS A 116 -0.98 -2.25 3.36
N THR A 117 -2.13 -2.00 2.73
CA THR A 117 -3.40 -1.80 3.41
C THR A 117 -3.79 -3.02 4.25
N GLY A 118 -3.66 -4.24 3.69
CA GLY A 118 -3.92 -5.46 4.45
C GLY A 118 -3.01 -5.61 5.68
N GLN A 119 -1.70 -5.33 5.54
CA GLN A 119 -0.80 -5.38 6.70
C GLN A 119 -1.18 -4.36 7.78
N LEU A 120 -1.60 -3.15 7.39
CA LEU A 120 -2.10 -2.12 8.32
C LEU A 120 -3.44 -2.52 8.98
N MET A 121 -4.28 -3.31 8.31
CA MET A 121 -5.52 -3.87 8.88
C MET A 121 -5.26 -5.03 9.85
N GLY A 122 -4.00 -5.45 10.02
CA GLY A 122 -3.60 -6.43 11.02
C GLY A 122 -3.22 -7.80 10.45
N TYR A 123 -3.47 -8.08 9.16
CA TYR A 123 -3.16 -9.38 8.58
C TYR A 123 -1.65 -9.66 8.60
N VAL A 124 -1.27 -10.83 9.10
CA VAL A 124 0.14 -11.21 9.30
C VAL A 124 0.85 -11.56 8.00
N LEU A 125 0.08 -12.02 7.01
CA LEU A 125 0.53 -12.34 5.67
C LEU A 125 -0.53 -11.87 4.67
N VAL A 126 -0.10 -11.20 3.61
CA VAL A 126 -0.97 -10.76 2.52
C VAL A 126 -0.45 -11.30 1.18
N VAL A 127 -1.33 -11.96 0.44
CA VAL A 127 -1.13 -12.41 -0.94
C VAL A 127 -1.95 -11.53 -1.86
N ARG A 128 -1.32 -11.03 -2.91
CA ARG A 128 -2.00 -10.33 -4.00
C ARG A 128 -1.65 -11.00 -5.32
N LYS A 129 -2.66 -11.38 -6.09
CA LYS A 129 -2.51 -11.85 -7.47
C LYS A 129 -3.06 -10.82 -8.45
N ASP A 130 -2.29 -10.51 -9.49
CA ASP A 130 -2.74 -9.69 -10.61
C ASP A 130 -3.57 -10.54 -11.59
N PRO A 131 -4.85 -10.22 -11.85
CA PRO A 131 -5.67 -10.99 -12.79
C PRO A 131 -5.27 -10.81 -14.25
N GLU A 132 -4.57 -9.72 -14.60
CA GLU A 132 -4.18 -9.41 -15.98
C GLU A 132 -2.81 -9.99 -16.31
N PHE A 133 -1.83 -9.80 -15.43
CA PHE A 133 -0.46 -10.27 -15.64
C PHE A 133 -0.12 -11.60 -14.94
N GLY A 134 -0.99 -12.09 -14.06
CA GLY A 134 -0.75 -13.30 -13.27
C GLY A 134 0.29 -13.14 -12.15
N HIS A 135 0.92 -11.97 -12.02
CA HIS A 135 1.95 -11.70 -11.01
C HIS A 135 1.43 -11.92 -9.59
N ILE A 136 2.19 -12.65 -8.78
CA ILE A 136 1.86 -12.89 -7.37
C ILE A 136 2.87 -12.16 -6.48
N ARG A 137 2.36 -11.50 -5.44
CA ARG A 137 3.19 -10.91 -4.38
C ARG A 137 2.70 -11.41 -3.05
N ILE A 138 3.63 -11.87 -2.22
CA ILE A 138 3.37 -12.37 -0.87
C ILE A 138 4.23 -11.55 0.08
N LYS A 139 3.60 -10.90 1.05
CA LYS A 139 4.31 -10.12 2.08
C LYS A 139 3.88 -10.55 3.47
N VAL A 140 4.85 -10.77 4.33
CA VAL A 140 4.66 -10.99 5.76
C VAL A 140 4.91 -9.69 6.49
N ARG A 141 4.11 -9.42 7.52
CA ARG A 141 4.31 -8.28 8.40
C ARG A 141 5.71 -8.33 9.04
N PRO A 142 6.48 -7.22 9.05
CA PRO A 142 7.86 -7.24 9.53
C PRO A 142 8.03 -7.71 10.98
N ASP A 143 7.03 -7.47 11.82
CA ASP A 143 6.99 -7.78 13.25
C ASP A 143 6.52 -9.20 13.59
N VAL A 144 6.14 -10.00 12.59
CA VAL A 144 5.69 -11.38 12.77
C VAL A 144 6.86 -12.34 12.58
N ASP A 145 7.07 -13.27 13.51
CA ASP A 145 8.08 -14.33 13.38
C ASP A 145 7.63 -15.45 12.41
N LEU A 146 7.67 -15.12 11.11
CA LEU A 146 7.37 -16.00 10.01
C LEU A 146 8.33 -15.72 8.85
N SER A 147 9.02 -16.74 8.36
CA SER A 147 9.92 -16.67 7.21
C SER A 147 9.25 -17.29 5.98
N LEU A 148 9.38 -16.65 4.82
CA LEU A 148 8.84 -17.16 3.56
C LEU A 148 9.74 -18.18 2.84
N GLN A 149 10.88 -18.55 3.42
CA GLN A 149 11.84 -19.46 2.78
C GLN A 149 11.23 -20.83 2.42
N ALA A 150 10.53 -21.46 3.37
CA ALA A 150 9.93 -22.78 3.13
C ALA A 150 8.88 -22.74 2.01
N LEU A 151 8.10 -21.65 1.95
CA LEU A 151 7.13 -21.44 0.87
C LEU A 151 7.83 -21.21 -0.47
N TYR A 152 8.90 -20.43 -0.50
CA TYR A 152 9.69 -20.19 -1.71
C TYR A 152 10.22 -21.49 -2.32
N GLU A 153 10.83 -22.34 -1.50
CA GLU A 153 11.38 -23.63 -1.95
C GLU A 153 10.29 -24.55 -2.51
N LYS A 154 9.10 -24.55 -1.91
CA LYS A 154 7.95 -25.30 -2.44
C LYS A 154 7.41 -24.71 -3.74
N LEU A 155 7.30 -23.38 -3.84
CA LEU A 155 6.88 -22.69 -5.07
C LEU A 155 7.83 -23.00 -6.24
N GLN A 156 9.15 -22.97 -6.01
CA GLN A 156 10.13 -23.31 -7.04
C GLN A 156 10.01 -24.76 -7.53
N LYS A 157 9.65 -25.69 -6.65
CA LYS A 157 9.43 -27.10 -7.04
C LYS A 157 8.13 -27.29 -7.81
N LEU A 158 7.06 -26.60 -7.39
CA LEU A 158 5.73 -26.74 -7.98
C LEU A 158 5.61 -26.01 -9.32
N ASP A 159 6.26 -24.85 -9.47
CA ASP A 159 6.25 -24.04 -10.68
C ASP A 159 7.68 -23.59 -11.04
N PRO A 160 8.52 -24.52 -11.54
CA PRO A 160 9.94 -24.25 -11.81
C PRO A 160 10.19 -23.26 -12.96
N LYS A 161 9.16 -22.96 -13.76
CA LYS A 161 9.26 -21.98 -14.86
C LYS A 161 9.00 -20.56 -14.39
N ALA A 162 8.26 -20.38 -13.28
CA ALA A 162 7.95 -19.07 -12.74
C ALA A 162 9.20 -18.38 -12.18
N THR A 163 9.32 -17.08 -12.44
CA THR A 163 10.41 -16.27 -11.90
C THR A 163 10.00 -15.73 -10.54
N TRP A 164 10.44 -16.39 -9.48
CA TRP A 164 10.26 -15.96 -8.10
C TRP A 164 11.52 -15.29 -7.55
N TYR A 165 11.36 -14.13 -6.94
CA TYR A 165 12.38 -13.45 -6.17
C TYR A 165 12.05 -13.51 -4.67
N TYR A 166 12.96 -14.09 -3.90
CA TYR A 166 12.92 -14.11 -2.45
C TYR A 166 13.76 -12.97 -1.88
N HIS A 167 13.11 -12.04 -1.19
CA HIS A 167 13.80 -10.87 -0.64
C HIS A 167 14.66 -11.26 0.59
N PRO A 168 15.89 -10.73 0.75
CA PRO A 168 16.79 -11.08 1.86
C PRO A 168 16.22 -10.92 3.27
N SER A 169 15.19 -10.07 3.46
CA SER A 169 14.51 -9.94 4.76
C SER A 169 13.74 -11.20 5.18
N GLY A 170 13.51 -12.13 4.26
CA GLY A 170 12.67 -13.31 4.46
C GLY A 170 11.18 -13.04 4.52
N LYS A 171 10.75 -11.79 4.34
CA LYS A 171 9.34 -11.35 4.49
C LYS A 171 8.62 -11.10 3.18
N MET A 172 9.29 -11.23 2.03
CA MET A 172 8.66 -10.94 0.73
C MET A 172 9.03 -11.96 -0.34
N LEU A 173 8.01 -12.40 -1.08
CA LEU A 173 8.14 -13.13 -2.33
C LEU A 173 7.48 -12.34 -3.44
N LEU A 174 8.21 -12.12 -4.52
CA LEU A 174 7.75 -11.38 -5.69
C LEU A 174 7.84 -12.30 -6.91
N ASN A 175 6.71 -12.49 -7.59
CA ASN A 175 6.65 -13.19 -8.85
C ASN A 175 6.25 -12.21 -9.96
N GLY A 176 7.17 -12.00 -10.89
CA GLY A 176 7.00 -11.07 -11.99
C GLY A 176 7.14 -9.59 -11.61
N SER A 177 7.33 -8.78 -12.64
CA SER A 177 7.50 -7.34 -12.55
C SER A 177 7.15 -6.72 -13.89
N ILE A 178 6.34 -5.68 -13.86
CA ILE A 178 5.99 -4.90 -15.05
C ILE A 178 7.25 -4.27 -15.69
N LYS A 179 8.30 -4.03 -14.89
CA LYS A 179 9.56 -3.41 -15.34
C LYS A 179 10.51 -4.38 -16.04
N HIS A 180 10.31 -5.70 -15.93
CA HIS A 180 11.24 -6.71 -16.47
C HIS A 180 10.52 -7.72 -17.37
N ARG A 181 10.62 -7.51 -18.68
CA ARG A 181 9.89 -8.28 -19.71
C ARG A 181 10.22 -9.78 -19.79
N GLN A 182 11.28 -10.24 -19.13
CA GLN A 182 11.69 -11.66 -19.15
C GLN A 182 11.18 -12.46 -17.95
N GLN A 183 10.50 -11.83 -16.99
CA GLN A 183 9.98 -12.55 -15.83
C GLN A 183 8.69 -13.31 -16.18
N ILE A 184 8.62 -14.55 -15.71
CA ILE A 184 7.51 -15.45 -15.98
C ILE A 184 6.58 -15.48 -14.77
N ALA A 185 5.34 -15.05 -14.97
CA ALA A 185 4.29 -15.15 -13.96
C ALA A 185 4.00 -16.61 -13.62
N SER A 186 3.69 -16.89 -12.36
CA SER A 186 3.35 -18.23 -11.92
C SER A 186 1.98 -18.64 -12.45
N ALA A 187 1.87 -19.91 -12.85
CA ALA A 187 0.62 -20.48 -13.33
C ALA A 187 -0.37 -20.79 -12.19
N LEU A 188 0.06 -20.70 -10.93
CA LEU A 188 -0.76 -21.03 -9.77
C LEU A 188 -1.93 -20.07 -9.62
N THR A 189 -3.12 -20.62 -9.34
CA THR A 189 -4.31 -19.83 -8.95
C THR A 189 -4.12 -19.25 -7.55
N LEU A 190 -4.90 -18.21 -7.21
CA LEU A 190 -4.87 -17.65 -5.86
C LEU A 190 -5.19 -18.73 -4.81
N GLU A 191 -6.18 -19.58 -5.09
CA GLU A 191 -6.58 -20.71 -4.24
C GLU A 191 -5.43 -21.72 -4.03
N GLN A 192 -4.71 -22.09 -5.11
CA GLN A 192 -3.55 -22.97 -4.99
C GLN A 192 -2.44 -22.36 -4.13
N VAL A 193 -2.24 -21.05 -4.21
CA VAL A 193 -1.28 -20.33 -3.35
C VAL A 193 -1.73 -20.35 -1.90
N ILE A 194 -3.01 -20.11 -1.60
CA ILE A 194 -3.57 -20.18 -0.24
C ILE A 194 -3.34 -21.57 0.36
N GLN A 195 -3.71 -22.63 -0.37
CA GLN A 195 -3.53 -24.01 0.06
C GLN A 195 -2.05 -24.34 0.31
N LEU A 196 -1.15 -23.86 -0.55
CA LEU A 196 0.28 -24.06 -0.36
C LEU A 196 0.81 -23.34 0.88
N ILE A 197 0.32 -22.13 1.18
CA ILE A 197 0.69 -21.39 2.40
C ILE A 197 0.20 -22.15 3.63
N GLN A 198 -1.07 -22.55 3.65
CA GLN A 198 -1.67 -23.28 4.77
C GLN A 198 -0.90 -24.57 5.06
N THR A 199 -0.68 -25.41 4.04
CA THR A 199 0.10 -26.66 4.20
C THR A 199 1.58 -26.45 4.53
N THR A 200 2.11 -25.22 4.41
CA THR A 200 3.49 -24.89 4.78
C THR A 200 3.61 -24.45 6.22
N TYR A 201 2.58 -23.80 6.78
CA TYR A 201 2.69 -23.15 8.08
C TYR A 201 1.63 -23.55 9.11
N GLN A 202 0.62 -24.35 8.76
CA GLN A 202 -0.39 -24.83 9.72
C GLN A 202 0.00 -26.16 10.41
N ASN A 203 1.14 -26.77 10.09
CA ASN A 203 1.63 -27.99 10.73
C ASN A 203 2.40 -27.68 12.01
#